data_AF-A0A7J6UJ86-F1
#
_entry.id   AF-A0A7J6UJ86-F1
#
_cell.length_a   1.000
_cell.length_b   1.000
_cell.length_c   1.000
_cell.angle_alpha   90.00
_cell.angle_beta   90.00
_cell.angle_gamma   90.00
#
_symmetry.space_group_name_H-M   'P 1'
#
loop_
_entity.id
_entity.type
_entity.pdbx_description
1 polymer ?
#
loop_
_entity_poly.entity_id
_entity_poly.type
_entity_poly.pdbx_seq_one_letter_code
_entity_poly.pdbx_strand_id
1 'polypeptide(L)'
;MCCRSVAVGNPLRYLAFAEPADLVHVVDTASDFTCEQVVDIFGNVAGLGFSPDSSRLFLSISDSLFGCLMQLNRDVIPNPDNLLF
;
A
#
# COMPACT_ATOMS: atom_id res chain seq x y z
N MET A 1 3.68 -16.23 3.88
CA MET A 1 3.91 -14.80 3.67
C MET A 1 5.37 -14.49 3.97
N CYS A 2 6.15 -14.20 2.93
CA CYS A 2 7.50 -13.66 3.06
C CYS A 2 7.40 -12.16 2.87
N CYS A 3 8.09 -11.35 3.68
CA CYS A 3 8.07 -9.90 3.57
C CYS A 3 9.35 -9.41 2.89
N ARG A 4 9.21 -8.62 1.81
CA ARG A 4 10.31 -7.98 1.09
C ARG A 4 10.63 -6.59 1.64
N SER A 5 9.60 -5.82 1.97
CA SER A 5 9.71 -4.43 2.37
C SER A 5 8.58 -4.08 3.33
N VAL A 6 8.88 -3.17 4.27
CA VAL A 6 7.93 -2.66 5.27
C VAL A 6 8.13 -1.17 5.43
N ALA A 7 7.04 -0.43 5.57
CA ALA A 7 7.06 0.99 5.91
C ALA A 7 5.94 1.31 6.90
N VAL A 8 6.20 2.31 7.73
CA VAL A 8 5.21 2.83 8.68
C VAL A 8 4.98 4.30 8.38
N GLY A 9 3.72 4.66 8.17
CA GLY A 9 3.32 6.04 7.92
C GLY A 9 3.21 6.81 9.23
N ASN A 10 3.68 8.06 9.27
CA ASN A 10 3.43 9.00 10.36
C ASN A 10 1.93 9.40 10.44
N PRO A 11 1.32 9.46 11.62
CA PRO A 11 1.86 9.22 12.97
C PRO A 11 1.65 7.77 13.45
N LEU A 12 2.32 6.79 12.84
CA LEU A 12 2.20 5.34 13.11
C LEU A 12 0.82 4.72 12.82
N ARG A 13 -0.04 5.42 12.08
CA ARG A 13 -1.41 4.96 11.81
C ARG A 13 -1.48 3.83 10.79
N TYR A 14 -0.52 3.75 9.87
CA TYR A 14 -0.58 2.78 8.79
C TYR A 14 0.71 1.98 8.72
N LEU A 15 0.56 0.67 8.65
CA LEU A 15 1.62 -0.28 8.39
C LEU A 15 1.44 -0.81 6.97
N ALA A 16 2.44 -0.64 6.12
CA ALA A 16 2.47 -1.24 4.80
C ALA A 16 3.57 -2.29 4.72
N PHE A 17 3.30 -3.43 4.10
CA PHE A 17 4.30 -4.45 3.82
C PHE A 17 4.02 -5.13 2.48
N ALA A 18 5.10 -5.53 1.79
CA ALA A 18 5.02 -6.16 0.49
C ALA A 18 5.57 -7.58 0.54
N GLU A 19 4.90 -8.50 -0.14
CA GLU A 19 5.49 -9.78 -0.51
C GLU A 19 6.50 -9.58 -1.67
N PRO A 20 7.44 -10.52 -1.89
CA PRO A 20 8.42 -10.41 -2.99
C PRO A 20 7.83 -10.33 -4.40
N ALA A 21 6.56 -10.73 -4.59
CA ALA A 21 5.88 -10.79 -5.88
C ALA A 21 4.95 -9.58 -6.04
N ASP A 22 3.65 -9.78 -5.82
CA ASP A 22 2.54 -8.97 -6.34
C ASP A 22 1.60 -8.39 -5.27
N LEU A 23 1.68 -8.89 -4.03
CA LEU A 23 0.81 -8.42 -2.94
C LEU A 23 1.46 -7.34 -2.09
N VAL A 24 0.74 -6.23 -1.93
CA VAL A 24 1.04 -5.16 -0.99
C VAL A 24 -0.11 -4.99 -0.02
N HIS A 25 0.19 -5.11 1.27
CA HIS A 25 -0.75 -5.02 2.36
C HIS A 25 -0.64 -3.65 3.03
N VAL A 26 -1.77 -3.02 3.32
CA VAL A 26 -1.86 -1.77 4.07
C VAL A 26 -2.85 -1.94 5.22
N VAL A 27 -2.37 -1.87 6.45
CA VAL A 27 -3.14 -2.14 7.67
C VAL A 27 -3.30 -0.85 8.48
N ASP A 28 -4.52 -0.56 8.94
CA ASP A 28 -4.77 0.53 9.89
C ASP A 28 -4.48 0.04 11.32
N THR A 29 -3.43 0.58 11.94
CA THR A 29 -3.01 0.21 13.29
C THR A 29 -3.98 0.69 14.36
N ALA A 30 -4.78 1.73 14.07
CA ALA A 30 -5.81 2.23 14.98
C ALA A 30 -7.03 1.32 15.07
N SER A 31 -7.17 0.38 14.14
CA SER A 31 -8.24 -0.63 14.11
C SER A 31 -7.87 -1.92 14.83
N ASP A 32 -6.86 -1.90 15.73
CA ASP A 32 -6.27 -3.09 16.33
C ASP A 32 -5.79 -4.11 15.28
N PHE A 33 -5.29 -3.61 14.14
CA PHE A 33 -4.83 -4.40 12.99
C PHE A 33 -5.92 -5.27 12.32
N THR A 34 -7.20 -4.93 12.52
CA THR A 34 -8.32 -5.71 11.95
C THR A 34 -8.80 -5.19 10.59
N CYS A 35 -8.45 -3.95 10.22
CA CYS A 35 -8.78 -3.35 8.93
C CYS A 35 -7.55 -3.34 8.02
N GLU A 36 -7.66 -4.04 6.89
CA GLU A 36 -6.61 -4.19 5.88
C GLU A 36 -7.15 -3.89 4.49
N GLN A 37 -6.33 -3.22 3.69
CA GLN A 37 -6.47 -3.14 2.25
C GLN A 37 -5.32 -3.92 1.60
N VAL A 38 -5.66 -4.82 0.69
CA VAL A 38 -4.68 -5.54 -0.13
C VAL A 38 -4.70 -4.96 -1.53
N VAL A 39 -3.53 -4.59 -2.01
CA VAL A 39 -3.30 -4.10 -3.37
C VAL A 39 -2.56 -5.20 -4.13
N ASP A 40 -3.23 -5.73 -5.15
CA ASP A 40 -2.71 -6.75 -6.05
C ASP A 40 -2.22 -6.08 -7.34
N ILE A 41 -0.94 -6.24 -7.65
CA ILE A 41 -0.28 -5.62 -8.80
C ILE A 41 0.61 -6.60 -9.54
N PHE A 42 0.62 -6.50 -10.87
CA PHE A 42 1.52 -7.31 -11.68
C PHE A 42 2.98 -6.82 -11.56
N GLY A 43 3.89 -7.74 -11.30
CA GLY A 43 5.34 -7.51 -11.29
C GLY A 43 5.98 -7.93 -9.97
N ASN A 44 7.30 -7.74 -9.85
CA ASN A 44 8.03 -7.99 -8.60
C ASN A 44 8.17 -6.67 -7.82
N VAL A 45 7.61 -6.61 -6.62
CA VAL A 45 7.77 -5.46 -5.72
C VAL A 45 9.20 -5.41 -5.19
N ALA A 46 9.89 -4.32 -5.51
CA ALA A 46 11.25 -4.05 -5.04
C ALA A 46 11.26 -3.29 -3.71
N GLY A 47 10.24 -2.47 -3.45
CA GLY A 47 10.11 -1.73 -2.21
C GLY A 47 8.86 -0.85 -2.16
N LEU A 48 8.62 -0.29 -0.97
CA LEU A 48 7.53 0.64 -0.73
C LEU A 48 7.92 1.72 0.29
N GLY A 49 7.18 2.83 0.30
CA GLY A 49 7.37 3.91 1.25
C GLY A 49 6.23 4.92 1.27
N PHE A 50 5.96 5.48 2.44
CA PHE A 50 4.98 6.56 2.60
C PHE A 50 5.58 7.92 2.29
N SER A 51 4.74 8.85 1.84
CA SER A 51 5.06 10.28 1.89
C SER A 51 5.26 10.74 3.34
N PRO A 52 5.95 11.87 3.61
CA PRO A 52 6.19 12.34 4.98
C PRO A 52 4.92 12.55 5.82
N ASP A 53 3.81 12.90 5.15
CA ASP A 53 2.47 13.11 5.69
C ASP A 53 1.57 11.87 5.64
N SER A 54 2.06 10.75 5.09
CA SER A 54 1.33 9.48 4.93
C SER A 54 0.02 9.56 4.14
N SER A 55 -0.13 10.58 3.30
CA SER A 55 -1.25 10.71 2.39
C SER A 55 -1.10 9.84 1.13
N ARG A 56 0.14 9.45 0.82
CA ARG A 56 0.50 8.69 -0.39
C ARG A 56 1.40 7.51 -0.03
N LEU A 57 1.20 6.40 -0.74
CA LEU A 57 2.07 5.23 -0.71
C LEU A 57 2.75 5.10 -2.08
N PHE A 58 4.07 4.97 -2.09
CA PHE A 58 4.87 4.73 -3.28
C PHE A 58 5.31 3.27 -3.32
N LEU A 59 5.18 2.63 -4.48
CA LEU A 59 5.61 1.25 -4.75
C LEU A 59 6.61 1.27 -5.90
N SER A 60 7.72 0.54 -5.77
CA SER A 60 8.64 0.31 -6.87
C SER A 60 8.54 -1.12 -7.38
N ILE A 61 8.42 -1.26 -8.69
CA ILE A 61 8.34 -2.54 -9.40
C ILE A 61 9.61 -2.69 -10.22
N SER A 62 10.34 -3.80 -10.01
CA SER A 62 11.63 -4.04 -10.67
C SER A 62 11.56 -5.02 -11.84
N ASP A 63 10.36 -5.31 -12.34
CA ASP A 63 10.20 -6.20 -13.49
C ASP A 63 10.78 -5.55 -14.76
N SER A 64 11.32 -6.35 -15.68
CA SER A 64 11.90 -5.83 -16.93
C SER A 64 10.86 -5.38 -17.95
N LEU A 65 9.63 -5.91 -17.88
CA LEU A 65 8.53 -5.55 -18.77
C LEU A 65 7.61 -4.49 -18.16
N PHE A 66 7.47 -4.50 -16.84
CA PHE A 66 6.51 -3.64 -16.11
C PHE A 66 7.18 -2.76 -15.05
N GLY A 67 8.49 -2.54 -15.17
CA GLY A 67 9.27 -1.74 -14.24
C GLY A 67 8.73 -0.31 -14.13
N CYS A 68 8.30 0.09 -12.94
CA CYS A 68 7.69 1.39 -12.71
C CYS A 68 7.76 1.82 -11.24
N LEU A 69 7.46 3.10 -11.02
CA LEU A 69 7.14 3.64 -9.70
C LEU A 69 5.65 3.99 -9.70
N MET A 70 4.87 3.36 -8.83
CA MET A 70 3.44 3.63 -8.67
C MET A 70 3.20 4.50 -7.44
N GLN A 71 2.32 5.49 -7.56
CA GLN A 71 1.82 6.29 -6.45
C GLN A 71 0.35 5.96 -6.21
N LEU A 72 0.03 5.52 -5.00
CA LEU A 72 -1.33 5.30 -4.55
C LEU A 72 -1.74 6.46 -3.64
N ASN A 73 -2.86 7.11 -4.01
CA ASN A 73 -3.50 8.10 -3.16
C ASN A 73 -4.54 7.41 -2.28
N ARG A 74 -4.68 7.88 -1.05
CA ARG A 74 -5.81 7.48 -0.20
C ARG A 74 -7.00 8.39 -0.50
N ASP A 75 -8.04 7.82 -1.10
CA ASP A 75 -9.36 8.43 -1.05
C ASP A 75 -10.05 8.03 0.26
N VAL A 76 -10.43 9.04 1.04
CA VAL A 76 -11.40 8.84 2.12
C VAL A 76 -12.75 8.86 1.46
N ILE A 77 -13.43 7.71 1.39
CA ILE A 77 -14.82 7.66 0.92
C ILE A 77 -15.69 8.08 2.11
N PRO A 78 -16.23 9.32 2.15
CA PRO A 78 -17.00 9.80 3.30
C PRO A 78 -18.39 9.15 3.37
N ASN A 79 -18.88 8.58 2.26
CA ASN A 79 -20.16 7.90 2.19
C ASN A 79 -20.08 6.69 1.22
N PRO A 80 -20.22 5.44 1.69
CA PRO A 80 -20.18 4.26 0.83
C PRO A 80 -21.31 4.23 -0.21
N ASP A 81 -22.41 4.96 0.00
CA ASP A 81 -23.54 5.05 -0.94
C ASP A 81 -23.23 5.89 -2.19
N ASN A 82 -22.13 6.64 -2.21
CA ASN A 82 -21.70 7.44 -3.37
C ASN A 82 -20.91 6.61 -4.41
N LEU A 83 -20.77 5.31 -4.20
CA LEU A 83 -20.23 4.38 -5.19
C LEU A 83 -21.34 3.88 -6.11
N LEU A 84 -21.94 4.79 -6.89
CA LEU A 84 -22.62 4.40 -8.11
C LEU A 84 -21.54 4.31 -9.21
N PHE A 85 -21.48 3.14 -9.85
CA PHE A 85 -20.52 2.78 -10.90
C PHE A 85 -20.27 3.88 -11.93
#